data_AF-A0A2N6QEH3-F1
#
_entry.id   AF-A0A2N6QEH3-F1
#
_cell.length_a   1.000
_cell.length_b   1.000
_cell.length_c   1.000
_cell.angle_alpha   90.00
_cell.angle_beta   90.00
_cell.angle_gamma   90.00
#
_symmetry.space_group_name_H-M   'P 1'
#
loop_
_entity.id
_entity.type
_entity.pdbx_description
1 polymer ?
#
loop_
_entity_poly.entity_id
_entity_poly.type
_entity_poly.pdbx_seq_one_letter_code
_entity_poly.pdbx_strand_id
1 'polypeptide(L)'
;MKRLIGVCLGLMILLAACGNKVDGTYKNKELTLRADDDAETAQINYDTGDDELNEWMEEEEEDLNYKGEIDKKKKTMTFKDKKGNVEMKMSYKVKGKKLILKDKSGSSGDEKIVLKKQEK
;
A
#
# COMPACT_ATOMS: atom_id res chain seq x y z
N MET A 1 -12.73 -46.57 7.26
CA MET A 1 -13.02 -45.12 7.38
C MET A 1 -12.14 -44.42 8.43
N LYS A 2 -10.80 -44.49 8.35
CA LYS A 2 -9.90 -43.86 9.36
C LYS A 2 -8.76 -43.01 8.76
N ARG A 3 -8.72 -42.81 7.43
CA ARG A 3 -7.58 -42.19 6.74
C ARG A 3 -7.85 -40.79 6.16
N LEU A 4 -9.01 -40.19 6.43
CA LEU A 4 -9.43 -38.91 5.84
C LEU A 4 -9.16 -37.67 6.71
N ILE A 5 -8.74 -37.84 7.97
CA ILE A 5 -8.61 -36.71 8.92
C ILE A 5 -7.28 -35.95 8.76
N GLY A 6 -6.25 -36.57 8.16
CA GLY A 6 -4.92 -35.96 8.02
C GLY A 6 -4.84 -34.82 6.99
N VAL A 7 -5.76 -34.76 6.02
CA VAL A 7 -5.67 -33.82 4.90
C VAL A 7 -6.22 -32.43 5.25
N CYS A 8 -7.18 -32.34 6.19
CA CYS A 8 -7.78 -31.05 6.58
C CYS A 8 -6.84 -30.16 7.41
N LEU A 9 -5.90 -30.75 8.16
CA LEU A 9 -4.94 -29.99 8.99
C LEU A 9 -3.81 -29.37 8.16
N GLY A 10 -3.45 -29.97 7.02
CA GLY A 10 -2.46 -29.39 6.09
C GLY A 10 -2.98 -28.15 5.33
N LEU A 11 -4.29 -28.10 5.07
CA LEU A 11 -4.93 -27.00 4.34
C LEU A 11 -5.05 -25.71 5.15
N MET A 12 -5.07 -25.77 6.49
CA MET A 12 -5.14 -24.56 7.32
C MET A 12 -3.85 -23.71 7.31
N ILE A 13 -2.69 -24.30 6.98
CA ILE A 13 -1.41 -23.58 6.94
C ILE A 13 -1.28 -22.73 5.66
N LEU A 14 -1.97 -23.10 4.57
CA LEU A 14 -1.93 -22.37 3.29
C LEU A 14 -2.71 -21.04 3.31
N LEU A 15 -3.72 -20.87 4.17
CA LEU A 15 -4.44 -19.60 4.25
C LEU A 15 -3.61 -18.46 4.87
N ALA A 16 -2.54 -18.76 5.61
CA ALA A 16 -1.65 -17.74 6.15
C ALA A 16 -0.75 -17.10 5.07
N ALA A 17 -0.57 -17.75 3.92
CA ALA A 17 0.28 -17.27 2.84
C ALA A 17 -0.42 -16.24 1.91
N CYS A 18 -1.75 -16.20 1.89
CA CYS A 18 -2.51 -15.25 1.07
C CYS A 18 -2.65 -13.84 1.69
N GLY A 19 -2.16 -13.62 2.92
CA GLY A 19 -2.31 -12.34 3.64
C GLY A 19 -1.17 -11.34 3.48
N ASN A 20 -0.11 -11.67 2.72
CA ASN A 20 1.12 -10.88 2.70
C ASN A 20 1.28 -9.97 1.48
N LYS A 21 0.57 -10.20 0.37
CA LYS A 21 0.72 -9.36 -0.82
C LYS A 21 0.09 -7.99 -0.56
N VAL A 22 0.87 -6.93 -0.72
CA VAL A 22 0.37 -5.56 -0.63
C VAL A 22 -0.28 -5.07 -1.93
N ASP A 23 -0.26 -5.90 -2.97
CA ASP A 23 -0.78 -5.61 -4.30
C ASP A 23 -2.20 -4.99 -4.30
N GLY A 24 -2.40 -4.01 -5.17
CA GLY A 24 -3.69 -3.41 -5.50
C GLY A 24 -3.76 -1.89 -5.30
N THR A 25 -4.96 -1.35 -5.55
CA THR A 25 -5.26 0.07 -5.33
C THR A 25 -6.00 0.24 -4.00
N TYR A 26 -5.55 1.17 -3.17
CA TYR A 26 -6.12 1.51 -1.88
C TYR A 26 -6.46 3.00 -1.84
N LYS A 27 -7.62 3.35 -1.30
CA LYS A 27 -8.09 4.74 -1.25
C LYS A 27 -8.67 5.07 0.13
N ASN A 28 -8.48 6.31 0.58
CA ASN A 28 -9.31 6.96 1.61
C ASN A 28 -9.86 8.29 1.02
N LYS A 29 -10.32 9.22 1.87
CA LYS A 29 -10.87 10.49 1.37
C LYS A 29 -9.83 11.43 0.75
N GLU A 30 -8.56 11.26 1.07
CA GLU A 30 -7.49 12.24 0.81
C GLU A 30 -6.34 11.65 -0.02
N LEU A 31 -6.26 10.32 -0.13
CA LEU A 31 -5.09 9.63 -0.67
C LEU A 31 -5.50 8.36 -1.40
N THR A 32 -4.89 8.18 -2.58
CA THR A 32 -4.92 6.95 -3.36
C THR A 32 -3.51 6.38 -3.43
N LEU A 33 -3.36 5.10 -3.09
CA LEU A 33 -2.11 4.37 -3.18
C LEU A 33 -2.27 3.17 -4.11
N ARG A 34 -1.42 3.06 -5.12
CA ARG A 34 -1.29 1.87 -5.97
C ARG A 34 -0.02 1.14 -5.56
N ALA A 35 -0.12 -0.15 -5.27
CA ALA A 35 1.01 -1.00 -4.95
C ALA A 35 1.06 -2.18 -5.90
N ASP A 36 2.24 -2.44 -6.46
CA ASP A 36 2.56 -3.62 -7.23
C ASP A 36 3.58 -4.44 -6.43
N ASP A 37 3.10 -5.54 -5.83
CA ASP A 37 3.93 -6.39 -4.97
C ASP A 37 4.97 -7.17 -5.77
N ASP A 38 4.66 -7.51 -7.02
CA ASP A 38 5.49 -8.32 -7.89
C ASP A 38 6.62 -7.46 -8.48
N ALA A 39 6.33 -6.22 -8.88
CA ALA A 39 7.32 -5.23 -9.34
C ALA A 39 8.04 -4.50 -8.19
N GLU A 40 7.60 -4.68 -6.94
CA GLU A 40 8.12 -3.97 -5.75
C GLU A 40 8.01 -2.45 -5.86
N THR A 41 6.97 -1.94 -6.51
CA THR A 41 6.73 -0.51 -6.71
C THR A 41 5.45 -0.05 -6.04
N ALA A 42 5.43 1.21 -5.63
CA ALA A 42 4.25 1.88 -5.12
C ALA A 42 4.12 3.28 -5.72
N GLN A 43 2.91 3.80 -5.74
CA GLN A 43 2.62 5.17 -6.15
C GLN A 43 1.58 5.73 -5.18
N ILE A 44 1.82 6.94 -4.68
CA ILE A 44 0.85 7.71 -3.91
C ILE A 44 0.41 8.91 -4.73
N ASN A 45 -0.90 9.16 -4.71
CA ASN A 45 -1.51 10.38 -5.21
C ASN A 45 -2.41 10.96 -4.12
N TYR A 46 -2.37 12.28 -3.95
CA TYR A 46 -3.22 13.01 -3.01
C TYR A 46 -4.45 13.53 -3.74
N ASP A 47 -5.63 13.20 -3.21
CA ASP A 47 -6.91 13.70 -3.71
C ASP A 47 -7.17 15.03 -3.02
N THR A 48 -7.11 16.14 -3.78
CA THR A 48 -7.29 17.49 -3.23
C THR A 48 -8.76 17.81 -2.94
N GLY A 49 -9.70 16.98 -3.41
CA GLY A 49 -11.14 17.19 -3.28
C GLY A 49 -11.73 18.26 -4.20
N ASP A 50 -10.92 18.81 -5.10
CA ASP A 50 -11.34 19.74 -6.14
C ASP A 50 -11.30 18.99 -7.49
N ASP A 51 -12.47 18.71 -8.06
CA ASP A 51 -12.60 17.88 -9.26
C ASP A 51 -11.98 18.55 -10.51
N GLU A 52 -11.99 19.89 -10.62
CA GLU A 52 -11.32 20.61 -11.71
C GLU A 52 -9.81 20.57 -11.53
N LEU A 53 -9.31 20.77 -10.32
CA LEU A 53 -7.88 20.66 -10.01
C LEU A 53 -7.38 19.21 -10.17
N ASN A 54 -8.18 18.22 -9.79
CA ASN A 54 -7.86 16.80 -9.97
C ASN A 54 -7.83 16.41 -11.46
N GLU A 55 -8.76 16.89 -12.30
CA GLU A 55 -8.71 16.65 -13.77
C GLU A 55 -7.51 17.33 -14.43
N TRP A 56 -7.19 18.57 -14.04
CA TRP A 56 -5.97 19.25 -14.50
C TRP A 56 -4.70 18.53 -14.02
N MET A 57 -4.69 17.99 -12.81
CA MET A 57 -3.57 17.21 -12.23
C MET A 57 -3.48 15.77 -12.77
N GLU A 58 -4.54 15.25 -13.38
CA GLU A 58 -4.50 13.98 -14.12
C GLU A 58 -3.93 14.18 -15.54
N GLU A 59 -4.15 15.35 -16.16
CA GLU A 59 -3.59 15.70 -17.47
C GLU A 59 -2.14 16.19 -17.40
N GLU A 60 -1.77 16.96 -16.37
CA GLU A 60 -0.38 17.26 -16.05
C GLU A 60 0.18 16.15 -15.15
N GLU A 61 0.90 15.17 -15.70
CA GLU A 61 1.53 14.03 -14.99
C GLU A 61 2.43 14.40 -13.78
N GLU A 62 2.55 15.68 -13.42
CA GLU A 62 3.74 16.23 -12.83
C GLU A 62 3.75 16.41 -11.30
N ASP A 63 2.67 16.75 -10.58
CA ASP A 63 2.96 17.44 -9.30
C ASP A 63 2.66 16.77 -7.95
N LEU A 64 1.96 15.62 -7.84
CA LEU A 64 1.83 14.92 -6.54
C LEU A 64 1.95 13.39 -6.59
N ASN A 65 2.41 12.86 -7.73
CA ASN A 65 2.62 11.43 -7.93
C ASN A 65 4.00 11.00 -7.40
N TYR A 66 4.07 10.66 -6.12
CA TYR A 66 5.30 10.13 -5.54
C TYR A 66 5.48 8.66 -5.94
N LYS A 67 6.52 8.39 -6.75
CA LYS A 67 6.96 7.02 -7.02
C LYS A 67 7.67 6.46 -5.79
N GLY A 68 7.39 5.20 -5.49
CA GLY A 68 7.94 4.54 -4.33
C GLY A 68 8.37 3.10 -4.59
N GLU A 69 9.21 2.62 -3.69
CA GLU A 69 9.80 1.28 -3.67
C GLU A 69 9.29 0.52 -2.45
N ILE A 70 8.96 -0.76 -2.63
CA ILE A 70 8.44 -1.64 -1.58
C ILE A 70 9.54 -2.60 -1.12
N ASP A 71 10.06 -2.41 0.10
CA ASP A 71 10.89 -3.41 0.77
C ASP A 71 9.99 -4.41 1.51
N LYS A 72 9.70 -5.55 0.88
CA LYS A 72 8.87 -6.64 1.43
C LYS A 72 9.46 -7.26 2.70
N LYS A 73 10.79 -7.31 2.82
CA LYS A 73 11.49 -7.90 3.98
C LYS A 73 11.34 -7.00 5.21
N LYS A 74 11.51 -5.70 5.04
CA LYS A 74 11.40 -4.70 6.13
C LYS A 74 9.98 -4.20 6.34
N LYS A 75 9.04 -4.55 5.46
CA LYS A 75 7.67 -4.05 5.41
C LYS A 75 7.65 -2.52 5.40
N THR A 76 8.43 -1.93 4.50
CA THR A 76 8.55 -0.49 4.33
C THR A 76 8.33 -0.06 2.88
N MET A 77 7.68 1.08 2.70
CA MET A 77 7.58 1.79 1.44
C MET A 77 8.41 3.06 1.53
N THR A 78 9.19 3.35 0.51
CA THR A 78 10.00 4.57 0.42
C THR A 78 9.56 5.32 -0.82
N PHE A 79 9.10 6.55 -0.66
CA PHE A 79 8.65 7.42 -1.74
C PHE A 79 9.68 8.51 -1.97
N LYS A 80 10.02 8.74 -3.24
CA LYS A 80 11.05 9.68 -3.66
C LYS A 80 10.42 10.78 -4.51
N ASP A 81 11.00 11.97 -4.43
CA ASP A 81 10.71 13.05 -5.38
C ASP A 81 11.29 12.71 -6.78
N LYS A 82 11.01 13.56 -7.78
CA LYS A 82 11.55 13.42 -9.14
C LYS A 82 13.08 13.50 -9.22
N LYS A 83 13.73 14.10 -8.21
CA LYS A 83 15.19 14.23 -8.12
C LYS A 83 15.83 13.01 -7.44
N GLY A 84 15.03 12.04 -6.99
CA GLY A 84 15.46 10.83 -6.30
C GLY A 84 15.72 11.02 -4.80
N ASN A 85 15.40 12.19 -4.23
CA ASN A 85 15.48 12.43 -2.80
C ASN A 85 14.34 11.70 -2.08
N VAL A 86 14.66 11.10 -0.94
CA VAL A 86 13.67 10.39 -0.12
C VAL A 86 12.82 11.42 0.63
N GLU A 87 11.55 11.50 0.25
CA GLU A 87 10.56 12.40 0.86
C GLU A 87 9.82 11.70 2.01
N MET A 88 9.39 10.46 1.79
CA MET A 88 8.60 9.72 2.77
C MET A 88 9.08 8.29 2.92
N LYS A 89 9.19 7.83 4.17
CA LYS A 89 9.47 6.44 4.48
C LYS A 89 8.46 5.91 5.48
N MET A 90 7.62 4.99 5.03
CA MET A 90 6.53 4.46 5.83
C MET A 90 6.69 2.97 6.05
N SER A 91 6.40 2.49 7.25
CA SER A 91 6.07 1.08 7.43
C SER A 91 4.66 0.79 6.96
N TYR A 92 4.44 -0.40 6.42
CA TYR A 92 3.12 -0.82 5.97
C TYR A 92 2.69 -2.14 6.63
N LYS A 93 1.37 -2.32 6.75
CA LYS A 93 0.74 -3.56 7.18
C LYS A 93 -0.58 -3.78 6.45
N VAL A 94 -0.69 -4.92 5.78
CA VAL A 94 -1.94 -5.39 5.19
C VAL A 94 -2.77 -6.09 6.27
N LYS A 95 -4.05 -5.74 6.38
CA LYS A 95 -5.03 -6.40 7.26
C LYS A 95 -6.34 -6.59 6.50
N GLY A 96 -6.52 -7.76 5.88
CA GLY A 96 -7.66 -8.01 5.00
C GLY A 96 -7.66 -7.00 3.86
N LYS A 97 -8.78 -6.29 3.65
CA LYS A 97 -8.93 -5.25 2.63
C LYS A 97 -8.39 -3.87 3.05
N LYS A 98 -7.52 -3.79 4.06
CA LYS A 98 -6.97 -2.51 4.54
C LYS A 98 -5.45 -2.49 4.43
N LEU A 99 -4.91 -1.37 3.99
CA LEU A 99 -3.50 -1.03 4.06
C LEU A 99 -3.31 0.02 5.16
N ILE A 100 -2.46 -0.29 6.13
CA ILE A 100 -2.13 0.62 7.23
C ILE A 100 -0.70 1.09 7.02
N LEU A 101 -0.52 2.40 6.87
CA LEU A 101 0.79 3.04 6.75
C LEU A 101 1.09 3.77 8.07
N LYS A 102 2.34 3.68 8.52
CA LYS A 102 2.84 4.42 9.69
C LYS A 102 4.18 5.04 9.34
N ASP A 103 4.30 6.35 9.57
CA ASP A 103 5.53 7.09 9.33
C ASP A 103 6.69 6.54 10.18
N LYS A 104 7.89 6.50 9.59
CA LYS A 104 9.16 6.10 10.21
C LYS A 104 10.20 7.23 10.18
N SER A 105 9.85 8.42 9.74
CA SER A 105 10.74 9.59 9.62
C SER A 105 11.24 10.15 10.97
N GLY A 106 10.68 9.70 12.10
CA GLY A 106 11.08 10.14 13.44
C GLY A 106 10.22 11.26 14.03
N SER A 107 9.26 11.79 13.28
CA SER A 107 8.18 12.61 13.84
C SER A 107 7.37 11.80 14.85
N SER A 108 7.17 12.35 16.04
CA SER A 108 6.57 11.71 17.22
C SER A 108 5.06 11.42 17.09
N GLY A 109 4.54 11.36 15.86
CA GLY A 109 3.14 11.10 15.56
C GLY A 109 2.88 9.59 15.53
N ASP A 110 2.00 9.12 16.41
CA ASP A 110 1.38 7.79 16.30
C ASP A 110 0.35 7.71 15.15
N GLU A 111 0.33 8.73 14.28
CA GLU A 111 -0.57 8.85 13.16
C GLU A 111 -0.40 7.69 12.18
N LYS A 112 -1.55 7.07 11.88
CA LYS A 112 -1.65 5.92 10.98
C LYS A 112 -2.58 6.32 9.86
N ILE A 113 -2.09 6.22 8.64
CA ILE A 113 -2.93 6.36 7.46
C ILE A 113 -3.55 4.99 7.19
N VAL A 114 -4.88 4.93 7.15
CA VAL A 114 -5.61 3.70 6.88
C VAL A 114 -6.34 3.84 5.55
N LEU A 115 -5.92 3.04 4.58
CA LEU A 115 -6.49 3.00 3.23
C LEU A 115 -7.31 1.72 3.05
N LYS A 116 -8.40 1.80 2.30
CA LYS A 116 -9.25 0.65 1.95
C LYS A 116 -8.95 0.21 0.53
N LYS A 117 -8.77 -1.10 0.32
CA LYS A 117 -8.59 -1.69 -1.00
C LYS A 117 -9.85 -1.45 -1.83
N GLN A 118 -9.69 -0.92 -3.05
CA GLN A 118 -10.80 -0.83 -4.00
C GLN A 118 -11.06 -2.20 -4.59
N GLU A 119 -12.34 -2.58 -4.64
CA GLU A 119 -12.79 -3.77 -5.36
C GLU A 119 -13.04 -3.35 -6.81
N LYS A 120 -12.58 -4.16 -7.76
CA LYS A 120 -12.90 -4.00 -9.19
C LYS A 120 -14.34 -4.40 -9.45
#